data_AF-A0AAE4GE27-F1
#
_entry.id   AF-A0AAE4GE27-F1
#
_cell.length_a   1.000
_cell.length_b   1.000
_cell.length_c   1.000
_cell.angle_alpha   90.00
_cell.angle_beta   90.00
_cell.angle_gamma   90.00
#
_symmetry.space_group_name_H-M   'P 1'
#
loop_
_entity.id
_entity.type
_entity.pdbx_description
1 polymer ?
#
loop_
_entity_poly.entity_id
_entity_poly.type
_entity_poly.pdbx_seq_one_letter_code
_entity_poly.pdbx_strand_id
1 'polypeptide(L)'
;MRSHQQVVTEQFGSTAAAYLTSSVHAQGADLQELAQIAASIPGARVLDLGCGGGHASFAVAPVVEKVIAYDLSEEMLNVVASAAVERGLGNLAVRQGSADRLDFPDASFDLVCTRFSAHHWRQLPQALNEVFRVLKPGGRFIVIDTAAPADVLADTYVQAIELLRDTSHVRNVSLNSWRKLLRGAGFAIASDKTWKLRLEFDSWVARMRTPQDSITAIRALWQAAPGEVKAYFDLDAACSFSIDVAMLDARKP
;
A
#
# COMPACT_ATOMS: atom_id res chain seq x y z
N MET A 1 -3.55 -20.73 17.82
CA MET A 1 -2.70 -19.56 17.50
C MET A 1 -3.22 -18.97 16.19
N ARG A 2 -3.31 -17.63 16.08
CA ARG A 2 -3.76 -16.95 14.85
C ARG A 2 -2.59 -16.84 13.86
N SER A 3 -2.85 -16.99 12.56
CA SER A 3 -1.87 -16.75 11.49
C SER A 3 -1.72 -15.25 11.20
N HIS A 4 -0.62 -14.83 10.56
CA HIS A 4 -0.43 -13.43 10.16
C HIS A 4 -1.53 -12.94 9.19
N GLN A 5 -1.95 -13.77 8.24
CA GLN A 5 -3.06 -13.44 7.34
C GLN A 5 -4.38 -13.21 8.10
N GLN A 6 -4.67 -14.00 9.14
CA GLN A 6 -5.85 -13.79 9.99
C GLN A 6 -5.79 -12.44 10.71
N VAL A 7 -4.61 -12.04 11.21
CA VAL A 7 -4.42 -10.73 11.86
C VAL A 7 -4.65 -9.58 10.87
N VAL A 8 -4.14 -9.69 9.64
CA VAL A 8 -4.40 -8.70 8.57
C VAL A 8 -5.91 -8.59 8.30
N THR A 9 -6.59 -9.71 8.03
CA THR A 9 -8.04 -9.70 7.73
C THR A 9 -8.86 -9.11 8.87
N GLU A 10 -8.60 -9.49 10.13
CA GLU A 10 -9.32 -8.96 11.30
C GLU A 10 -9.12 -7.43 11.47
N GLN A 11 -7.89 -6.95 11.27
CA GLN A 11 -7.53 -5.54 11.42
C GLN A 11 -8.26 -4.66 10.39
N PHE A 12 -8.28 -5.09 9.12
CA PHE A 12 -8.83 -4.31 8.02
C PHE A 12 -10.34 -4.52 7.84
N GLY A 13 -10.86 -5.74 8.02
CA GLY A 13 -12.29 -6.00 7.88
C GLY A 13 -13.14 -5.15 8.82
N SER A 14 -12.63 -4.90 10.03
CA SER A 14 -13.34 -4.07 11.02
C SER A 14 -13.32 -2.56 10.69
N THR A 15 -12.40 -2.09 9.83
CA THR A 15 -12.14 -0.66 9.53
C THR A 15 -12.49 -0.23 8.10
N ALA A 16 -13.04 -1.13 7.28
CA ALA A 16 -13.26 -0.94 5.83
C ALA A 16 -13.97 0.37 5.43
N ALA A 17 -15.05 0.75 6.12
CA ALA A 17 -15.79 1.98 5.82
C ALA A 17 -15.00 3.27 6.10
N ALA A 18 -14.09 3.25 7.08
CA ALA A 18 -13.25 4.40 7.42
C ALA A 18 -12.13 4.61 6.38
N TYR A 19 -11.68 3.54 5.73
CA TYR A 19 -10.72 3.66 4.63
C TYR A 19 -11.35 4.33 3.43
N LEU A 20 -12.53 3.89 2.98
CA LEU A 20 -13.22 4.46 1.81
C LEU A 20 -13.34 5.99 1.88
N THR A 21 -13.64 6.53 3.07
CA THR A 21 -13.88 7.97 3.30
C THR A 21 -12.65 8.76 3.78
N SER A 22 -11.51 8.11 4.01
CA SER A 22 -10.31 8.79 4.51
C SER A 22 -9.76 9.78 3.48
N SER A 23 -9.77 11.07 3.80
CA SER A 23 -9.23 12.15 2.95
C SER A 23 -7.74 11.97 2.61
N VAL A 24 -6.96 11.39 3.53
CA VAL A 24 -5.53 11.07 3.33
C VAL A 24 -5.32 9.99 2.24
N HIS A 25 -6.31 9.11 2.01
CA HIS A 25 -6.21 8.03 1.03
C HIS A 25 -7.04 8.26 -0.23
N ALA A 26 -8.11 9.06 -0.16
CA ALA A 26 -9.07 9.25 -1.24
C ALA A 26 -8.65 10.29 -2.30
N GLN A 27 -7.67 11.12 -2.00
CA GLN A 27 -7.15 12.15 -2.89
C GLN A 27 -5.63 12.26 -2.73
N GLY A 28 -4.92 12.48 -3.83
CA GLY A 28 -3.46 12.60 -3.79
C GLY A 28 -2.85 12.70 -5.18
N ALA A 29 -1.70 13.37 -5.29
CA ALA A 29 -0.95 13.48 -6.53
C ALA A 29 -0.49 12.10 -7.05
N ASP A 30 -0.27 11.15 -6.14
CA ASP A 30 0.09 9.76 -6.43
C ASP A 30 -1.03 8.99 -7.15
N LEU A 31 -2.29 9.17 -6.74
CA LEU A 31 -3.45 8.57 -7.42
C LEU A 31 -3.67 9.19 -8.82
N GLN A 32 -3.49 10.50 -8.95
CA GLN A 32 -3.58 11.19 -10.24
C GLN A 32 -2.52 10.67 -11.21
N GLU A 33 -1.29 10.51 -10.74
CA GLU A 33 -0.19 9.96 -11.53
C GLU A 33 -0.40 8.48 -11.87
N LEU A 34 -0.88 7.66 -10.93
CA LEU A 34 -1.27 6.28 -11.22
C LEU A 34 -2.32 6.22 -12.34
N ALA A 35 -3.34 7.08 -12.29
CA ALA A 35 -4.35 7.19 -13.35
C ALA A 35 -3.75 7.65 -14.68
N GLN A 36 -2.81 8.61 -14.68
CA GLN A 36 -2.10 9.05 -15.89
C GLN A 36 -1.25 7.92 -16.50
N ILE A 37 -0.54 7.15 -15.68
CA ILE A 37 0.21 5.98 -16.12
C ILE A 37 -0.73 4.95 -16.74
N ALA A 38 -1.86 4.65 -16.07
CA ALA A 38 -2.87 3.72 -16.56
C ALA A 38 -3.47 4.18 -17.91
N ALA A 39 -3.81 5.47 -18.03
CA ALA A 39 -4.33 6.08 -19.26
C ALA A 39 -3.32 6.04 -20.42
N SER A 40 -2.01 5.99 -20.13
CA SER A 40 -0.96 5.86 -21.16
C SER A 40 -0.86 4.48 -21.79
N ILE A 41 -1.65 3.51 -21.30
CA ILE A 41 -1.69 2.12 -21.78
C ILE A 41 -3.09 1.87 -22.36
N PRO A 42 -3.31 2.05 -23.68
CA PRO A 42 -4.61 1.87 -24.30
C PRO A 42 -5.16 0.45 -24.07
N GLY A 43 -6.41 0.35 -23.62
CA GLY A 43 -7.06 -0.94 -23.37
C GLY A 43 -6.49 -1.71 -22.18
N ALA A 44 -5.85 -1.03 -21.21
CA ALA A 44 -5.20 -1.72 -20.10
C ALA A 44 -6.17 -2.60 -19.29
N ARG A 45 -5.71 -3.82 -19.00
CA ARG A 45 -6.26 -4.66 -17.92
C ARG A 45 -5.40 -4.47 -16.68
N VAL A 46 -6.00 -3.95 -15.62
CA VAL A 46 -5.33 -3.57 -14.37
C VAL A 46 -5.65 -4.56 -13.25
N LEU A 47 -4.65 -4.92 -12.47
CA LEU A 47 -4.78 -5.61 -11.18
C LEU A 47 -4.34 -4.68 -10.05
N ASP A 48 -5.24 -4.34 -9.13
CA ASP A 48 -4.94 -3.58 -7.91
C ASP A 48 -4.77 -4.56 -6.74
N LEU A 49 -3.52 -4.83 -6.36
CA LEU A 49 -3.15 -5.81 -5.33
C LEU A 49 -3.13 -5.17 -3.93
N GLY A 50 -3.95 -5.73 -3.05
CA GLY A 50 -4.21 -5.17 -1.73
C GLY A 50 -5.04 -3.90 -1.83
N CYS A 51 -6.17 -3.97 -2.55
CA CYS A 51 -6.95 -2.80 -2.93
C CYS A 51 -7.54 -2.04 -1.73
N GLY A 52 -7.71 -2.69 -0.56
CA GLY A 52 -8.29 -2.11 0.64
C GLY A 52 -9.62 -1.43 0.35
N GLY A 53 -9.74 -0.14 0.67
CA GLY A 53 -10.92 0.68 0.39
C GLY A 53 -11.14 1.05 -1.09
N GLY A 54 -10.29 0.58 -2.01
CA GLY A 54 -10.47 0.67 -3.46
C GLY A 54 -10.01 1.97 -4.11
N HIS A 55 -9.30 2.87 -3.42
CA HIS A 55 -8.95 4.19 -3.99
C HIS A 55 -8.12 4.11 -5.27
N ALA A 56 -7.14 3.21 -5.34
CA ALA A 56 -6.35 2.99 -6.56
C ALA A 56 -7.23 2.41 -7.67
N SER A 57 -8.02 1.37 -7.38
CA SER A 57 -9.02 0.82 -8.30
C SER A 57 -9.96 1.88 -8.88
N PHE A 58 -10.51 2.76 -8.04
CA PHE A 58 -11.42 3.82 -8.48
C PHE A 58 -10.73 4.94 -9.28
N ALA A 59 -9.45 5.20 -9.01
CA ALA A 59 -8.68 6.20 -9.76
C ALA A 59 -8.38 5.73 -11.19
N VAL A 60 -8.12 4.44 -11.39
CA VAL A 60 -7.75 3.89 -12.71
C VAL A 60 -8.96 3.41 -13.52
N ALA A 61 -10.05 2.96 -12.88
CA ALA A 61 -11.22 2.42 -13.58
C ALA A 61 -11.79 3.33 -14.69
N PRO A 62 -11.86 4.67 -14.55
CA PRO A 62 -12.37 5.54 -15.61
C PRO A 62 -11.53 5.59 -16.89
N VAL A 63 -10.26 5.16 -16.84
CA VAL A 63 -9.28 5.36 -17.94
C VAL A 63 -8.73 4.05 -18.51
N VAL A 64 -9.27 2.90 -18.12
CA VAL A 64 -8.79 1.57 -18.53
C VAL A 64 -9.93 0.65 -18.96
N GLU A 65 -9.60 -0.44 -19.65
CA GLU A 65 -10.61 -1.40 -20.12
C GLU A 65 -11.23 -2.17 -18.95
N LYS A 66 -10.40 -2.66 -18.02
CA LYS A 66 -10.86 -3.50 -16.91
C LYS A 66 -9.98 -3.35 -15.69
N VAL A 67 -10.61 -3.36 -14.51
CA VAL A 67 -9.92 -3.39 -13.22
C VAL A 67 -10.34 -4.63 -12.44
N ILE A 68 -9.36 -5.33 -11.87
CA ILE A 68 -9.57 -6.33 -10.83
C ILE A 68 -9.01 -5.77 -9.53
N ALA A 69 -9.90 -5.44 -8.59
CA ALA A 69 -9.57 -5.09 -7.22
C ALA A 69 -9.36 -6.38 -6.42
N TYR A 70 -8.17 -6.57 -5.85
CA TYR A 70 -7.75 -7.83 -5.24
C TYR A 70 -7.31 -7.63 -3.80
N ASP A 71 -7.89 -8.36 -2.85
CA ASP A 71 -7.58 -8.21 -1.42
C ASP A 71 -7.74 -9.53 -0.64
N LEU A 72 -7.11 -9.64 0.52
CA LEU A 72 -7.29 -10.78 1.43
C LEU A 72 -8.64 -10.69 2.17
N SER A 73 -9.12 -9.48 2.48
CA SER A 73 -10.36 -9.26 3.25
C SER A 73 -11.59 -9.23 2.34
N GLU A 74 -12.50 -10.17 2.57
CA GLU A 74 -13.80 -10.19 1.89
C GLU A 74 -14.64 -8.95 2.25
N GLU A 75 -14.54 -8.47 3.48
CA GLU A 75 -15.23 -7.26 3.96
C GLU A 75 -14.79 -6.02 3.20
N MET A 76 -13.48 -5.86 2.95
CA MET A 76 -12.94 -4.77 2.10
C MET A 76 -13.50 -4.87 0.68
N LEU A 77 -13.49 -6.06 0.09
CA LEU A 77 -13.99 -6.28 -1.26
C LEU A 77 -15.49 -5.99 -1.39
N ASN A 78 -16.30 -6.31 -0.36
CA ASN A 78 -17.72 -5.98 -0.33
C ASN A 78 -17.97 -4.45 -0.32
N VAL A 79 -17.13 -3.70 0.40
CA VAL A 79 -17.16 -2.23 0.38
C VAL A 79 -16.79 -1.70 -1.01
N VAL A 80 -15.74 -2.23 -1.62
CA VAL A 80 -15.31 -1.82 -2.97
C VAL A 80 -16.37 -2.13 -4.03
N ALA A 81 -16.98 -3.32 -3.98
CA ALA A 81 -18.02 -3.71 -4.92
C ALA A 81 -19.25 -2.80 -4.83
N SER A 82 -19.71 -2.50 -3.61
CA SER A 82 -20.83 -1.59 -3.38
C SER A 82 -20.53 -0.19 -3.91
N ALA A 83 -19.36 0.36 -3.58
CA ALA A 83 -18.94 1.68 -4.04
C ALA A 83 -18.72 1.74 -5.56
N ALA A 84 -18.30 0.65 -6.20
CA ALA A 84 -18.17 0.59 -7.66
C ALA A 84 -19.55 0.70 -8.34
N VAL A 85 -20.58 0.04 -7.81
CA VAL A 85 -21.95 0.14 -8.31
C VAL A 85 -22.49 1.56 -8.15
N GLU A 86 -22.33 2.16 -6.97
CA GLU A 86 -22.75 3.55 -6.70
C GLU A 86 -22.08 4.56 -7.63
N ARG A 87 -20.83 4.31 -8.03
CA ARG A 87 -20.05 5.16 -8.94
C ARG A 87 -20.25 4.82 -10.42
N GLY A 88 -21.06 3.81 -10.75
CA GLY A 88 -21.28 3.38 -12.13
C GLY A 88 -20.06 2.75 -12.81
N LEU A 89 -19.10 2.22 -12.04
CA LEU A 89 -17.86 1.63 -12.54
C LEU A 89 -18.07 0.14 -12.94
N GLY A 90 -18.82 -0.08 -14.03
CA GLY A 90 -19.16 -1.42 -14.51
C GLY A 90 -17.98 -2.27 -15.02
N ASN A 91 -16.79 -1.67 -15.17
CA ASN A 91 -15.56 -2.34 -15.59
C ASN A 91 -14.65 -2.77 -14.42
N LEU A 92 -15.07 -2.53 -13.17
CA LEU A 92 -14.36 -2.92 -11.95
C LEU A 92 -14.99 -4.18 -11.36
N ALA A 93 -14.18 -5.22 -11.15
CA ALA A 93 -14.58 -6.44 -10.44
C ALA A 93 -13.68 -6.68 -9.22
N VAL A 94 -14.24 -7.31 -8.18
CA VAL A 94 -13.50 -7.68 -6.96
C VAL A 94 -13.13 -9.17 -6.98
N ARG A 95 -11.98 -9.52 -6.41
CA ARG A 95 -11.50 -10.91 -6.27
C ARG A 95 -10.75 -11.06 -4.94
N GLN A 96 -11.09 -12.09 -4.16
CA GLN A 96 -10.38 -12.39 -2.93
C GLN A 96 -9.15 -13.26 -3.18
N GLY A 97 -8.06 -12.98 -2.48
CA GLY A 97 -6.96 -13.90 -2.30
C GLY A 97 -5.67 -13.22 -1.86
N SER A 98 -4.56 -13.95 -1.93
CA SER A 98 -3.27 -13.52 -1.39
C SER A 98 -2.29 -13.10 -2.47
N ALA A 99 -1.54 -12.02 -2.24
CA ALA A 99 -0.59 -11.48 -3.22
C ALA A 99 0.54 -12.47 -3.57
N ASP A 100 0.87 -13.40 -2.69
CA ASP A 100 1.91 -14.43 -2.89
C ASP A 100 1.43 -15.69 -3.61
N ARG A 101 0.15 -15.76 -4.00
CA ARG A 101 -0.42 -16.84 -4.82
C ARG A 101 -1.65 -16.34 -5.59
N LEU A 102 -1.42 -15.88 -6.82
CA LEU A 102 -2.42 -15.29 -7.70
C LEU A 102 -3.05 -16.36 -8.60
N ASP A 103 -4.35 -16.58 -8.48
CA ASP A 103 -5.12 -17.48 -9.34
C ASP A 103 -5.49 -16.82 -10.69
N PHE A 104 -4.47 -16.33 -11.38
CA PHE A 104 -4.58 -15.73 -12.72
C PHE A 104 -3.59 -16.39 -13.67
N PRO A 105 -3.92 -16.51 -14.97
CA PRO A 105 -2.97 -16.97 -15.97
C PRO A 105 -1.76 -16.04 -16.11
N ASP A 106 -0.66 -16.60 -16.60
CA ASP A 106 0.52 -15.84 -17.00
C ASP A 106 0.15 -14.78 -18.04
N ALA A 107 0.85 -13.65 -18.02
CA ALA A 107 0.70 -12.58 -19.01
C ALA A 107 -0.75 -12.12 -19.26
N SER A 108 -1.53 -11.96 -18.18
CA SER A 108 -2.95 -11.61 -18.23
C SER A 108 -3.25 -10.13 -17.94
N PHE A 109 -2.29 -9.37 -17.43
CA PHE A 109 -2.44 -7.95 -17.09
C PHE A 109 -1.40 -7.06 -17.78
N ASP A 110 -1.82 -5.85 -18.12
CA ASP A 110 -0.97 -4.80 -18.71
C ASP A 110 -0.33 -3.92 -17.62
N LEU A 111 -1.05 -3.75 -16.52
CA LEU A 111 -0.64 -2.98 -15.35
C LEU A 111 -1.02 -3.75 -14.08
N VAL A 112 -0.07 -3.88 -13.16
CA VAL A 112 -0.34 -4.23 -11.77
C VAL A 112 0.01 -3.02 -10.92
N CYS A 113 -0.82 -2.69 -9.93
CA CYS A 113 -0.50 -1.68 -8.95
C CYS A 113 -0.73 -2.19 -7.53
N THR A 114 -0.05 -1.59 -6.57
CA THR A 114 -0.34 -1.75 -5.14
C THR A 114 -0.08 -0.42 -4.45
N ARG A 115 -0.94 -0.06 -3.49
CA ARG A 115 -0.85 1.21 -2.78
C ARG A 115 -1.08 1.02 -1.28
N PHE A 116 -0.08 1.37 -0.47
CA PHE A 116 -0.09 1.25 0.99
C PHE A 116 -0.51 -0.14 1.50
N SER A 117 -0.04 -1.19 0.81
CA SER A 117 -0.38 -2.58 1.16
C SER A 117 0.85 -3.48 1.33
N ALA A 118 1.91 -3.27 0.55
CA ALA A 118 3.01 -4.24 0.49
C ALA A 118 3.84 -4.32 1.77
N HIS A 119 3.81 -3.30 2.63
CA HIS A 119 4.37 -3.36 3.99
C HIS A 119 3.67 -4.37 4.92
N HIS A 120 2.53 -4.94 4.51
CA HIS A 120 1.88 -6.09 5.17
C HIS A 120 2.25 -7.44 4.55
N TRP A 121 2.98 -7.49 3.44
CA TRP A 121 3.20 -8.75 2.72
C TRP A 121 4.33 -9.57 3.35
N ARG A 122 3.98 -10.62 4.07
CA ARG A 122 4.95 -11.54 4.70
C ARG A 122 5.88 -12.21 3.68
N GLN A 123 5.34 -12.58 2.53
CA GLN A 123 6.03 -13.32 1.46
C GLN A 123 6.31 -12.41 0.25
N LEU A 124 6.85 -11.21 0.51
CA LEU A 124 7.06 -10.18 -0.51
C LEU A 124 7.85 -10.70 -1.74
N PRO A 125 8.97 -11.45 -1.62
CA PRO A 125 9.65 -11.99 -2.80
C PRO A 125 8.76 -12.90 -3.66
N GLN A 126 7.93 -13.75 -3.03
CA GLN A 126 6.98 -14.61 -3.75
C GLN A 126 5.89 -13.80 -4.43
N ALA A 127 5.36 -12.78 -3.76
CA ALA A 127 4.38 -11.87 -4.36
C ALA A 127 4.95 -11.14 -5.58
N LEU A 128 6.21 -10.69 -5.54
CA LEU A 128 6.86 -10.07 -6.71
C LEU A 128 7.03 -11.04 -7.88
N ASN A 129 7.32 -12.32 -7.62
CA ASN A 129 7.37 -13.34 -8.67
C ASN A 129 5.98 -13.57 -9.30
N GLU A 130 4.92 -13.60 -8.49
CA GLU A 130 3.54 -13.72 -9.00
C GLU A 130 3.14 -12.50 -9.83
N VAL A 131 3.46 -11.29 -9.37
CA VAL A 131 3.25 -10.05 -10.14
C VAL A 131 3.99 -10.11 -11.47
N PHE A 132 5.26 -10.53 -11.46
CA PHE A 132 6.05 -10.71 -12.69
C PHE A 132 5.41 -11.73 -13.62
N ARG A 133 4.91 -12.86 -13.09
CA ARG A 133 4.28 -13.92 -13.88
C ARG A 133 3.00 -13.44 -14.57
N VAL A 134 2.10 -12.79 -13.84
CA VAL A 134 0.79 -12.36 -14.37
C VAL A 134 0.87 -11.14 -15.28
N LEU A 135 1.95 -10.35 -15.20
CA LEU A 135 2.20 -9.25 -16.13
C LEU A 135 2.56 -9.76 -17.53
N LYS A 136 2.03 -9.09 -18.56
CA LYS A 136 2.47 -9.28 -19.95
C LYS A 136 3.91 -8.78 -20.14
N PRO A 137 4.67 -9.32 -21.12
CA PRO A 137 5.90 -8.66 -21.57
C PRO A 137 5.65 -7.20 -21.92
N GLY A 138 6.50 -6.29 -21.47
CA GLY A 138 6.31 -4.84 -21.58
C GLY A 138 5.31 -4.23 -20.57
N GLY A 139 4.63 -5.07 -19.77
CA GLY A 139 3.69 -4.63 -18.74
C GLY A 139 4.36 -3.89 -17.59
N ARG A 140 3.58 -3.08 -16.86
CA ARG A 140 4.08 -2.22 -15.78
C ARG A 140 3.65 -2.70 -14.41
N PHE A 141 4.52 -2.52 -13.43
CA PHE A 141 4.21 -2.68 -12.02
C PHE A 141 4.46 -1.36 -11.29
N ILE A 142 3.42 -0.84 -10.64
CA ILE A 142 3.49 0.39 -9.86
C ILE A 142 3.35 0.07 -8.36
N VAL A 143 4.37 0.43 -7.58
CA VAL A 143 4.34 0.31 -6.12
C VAL A 143 4.26 1.70 -5.53
N ILE A 144 3.25 1.97 -4.70
CA ILE A 144 3.16 3.17 -3.87
C ILE A 144 3.13 2.72 -2.42
N ASP A 145 4.18 2.96 -1.65
CA ASP A 145 4.19 2.48 -0.26
C ASP A 145 5.05 3.33 0.67
N THR A 146 4.84 3.18 1.97
CA THR A 146 5.73 3.72 2.98
C THR A 146 7.14 3.17 2.79
N ALA A 147 8.14 4.04 2.97
CA ALA A 147 9.55 3.69 2.80
C ALA A 147 10.28 3.85 4.13
N ALA A 148 11.11 2.86 4.46
CA ALA A 148 12.03 3.03 5.59
C ALA A 148 13.13 4.06 5.26
N PRO A 149 13.48 4.92 6.23
CA PRO A 149 14.65 5.79 6.17
C PRO A 149 15.94 5.01 5.87
N ALA A 150 16.92 5.68 5.29
CA ALA A 150 18.27 5.11 5.15
C ALA A 150 19.03 5.08 6.49
N ASP A 151 18.73 6.03 7.38
CA ASP A 151 19.27 6.05 8.73
C ASP A 151 18.68 4.93 9.58
N VAL A 152 19.55 4.12 10.18
CA VAL A 152 19.17 2.90 10.90
C VAL A 152 18.40 3.19 12.19
N LEU A 153 18.67 4.34 12.82
CA LEU A 153 17.99 4.75 14.05
C LEU A 153 16.56 5.19 13.70
N ALA A 154 16.40 6.06 12.70
CA ALA A 154 15.09 6.47 12.20
C ALA A 154 14.26 5.28 11.68
N ASP A 155 14.88 4.33 10.95
CA ASP A 155 14.23 3.08 10.55
C ASP A 155 13.72 2.31 11.78
N THR A 156 14.58 2.10 12.79
CA THR A 156 14.17 1.39 14.01
C THR A 156 12.95 2.04 14.68
N TYR A 157 12.92 3.37 14.77
CA TYR A 157 11.79 4.09 15.34
C TYR A 157 10.50 3.91 14.53
N VAL A 158 10.54 4.09 13.21
CA VAL A 158 9.32 3.99 12.38
C VAL A 158 8.74 2.58 12.39
N GLN A 159 9.59 1.55 12.40
CA GLN A 159 9.08 0.16 12.49
C GLN A 159 8.44 -0.12 13.85
N ALA A 160 9.04 0.38 14.93
CA ALA A 160 8.51 0.19 16.27
C ALA A 160 7.12 0.84 16.42
N ILE A 161 6.96 2.08 15.95
CA ILE A 161 5.68 2.77 16.06
C ILE A 161 4.60 2.18 15.14
N GLU A 162 4.95 1.75 13.92
CA GLU A 162 3.99 1.10 13.02
C GLU A 162 3.54 -0.25 13.59
N LEU A 163 4.45 -1.04 14.18
CA LEU A 163 4.08 -2.32 14.80
C LEU A 163 3.21 -2.15 16.06
N LEU A 164 3.49 -1.13 16.88
CA LEU A 164 2.64 -0.79 18.03
C LEU A 164 1.25 -0.31 17.59
N ARG A 165 1.19 0.42 16.48
CA ARG A 165 -0.03 0.98 15.91
C ARG A 165 -0.90 -0.08 15.23
N ASP A 166 -0.26 -0.98 14.50
CA ASP A 166 -0.87 -2.08 13.77
C ASP A 166 0.00 -3.35 13.82
N THR A 167 -0.50 -4.37 14.52
CA THR A 167 0.20 -5.66 14.67
C THR A 167 0.25 -6.51 13.39
N SER A 168 -0.46 -6.11 12.34
CA SER A 168 -0.41 -6.76 11.03
C SER A 168 0.75 -6.24 10.15
N HIS A 169 1.39 -5.13 10.56
CA HIS A 169 2.57 -4.57 9.91
C HIS A 169 3.71 -5.59 9.83
N VAL A 170 4.37 -5.68 8.67
CA VAL A 170 5.56 -6.53 8.48
C VAL A 170 6.82 -5.67 8.45
N ARG A 171 6.91 -4.74 7.49
CA ARG A 171 8.11 -3.92 7.29
C ARG A 171 7.85 -2.77 6.32
N ASN A 172 8.17 -1.54 6.72
CA ASN A 172 8.39 -0.47 5.72
C ASN A 172 9.70 -0.79 4.98
N VAL A 173 9.63 -1.11 3.70
CA VAL A 173 10.82 -1.49 2.92
C VAL A 173 11.50 -0.23 2.40
N SER A 174 12.81 -0.09 2.59
CA SER A 174 13.55 1.07 2.08
C SER A 174 13.58 1.08 0.55
N LEU A 175 13.69 2.28 -0.05
CA LEU A 175 13.73 2.43 -1.51
C LEU A 175 14.85 1.58 -2.17
N ASN A 176 16.01 1.49 -1.54
CA ASN A 176 17.12 0.67 -2.06
C ASN A 176 16.79 -0.84 -2.00
N SER A 177 16.11 -1.29 -0.95
CA SER A 177 15.67 -2.68 -0.84
C SER A 177 14.58 -3.00 -1.86
N TRP A 178 13.62 -2.09 -2.07
CA TRP A 178 12.64 -2.20 -3.16
C TRP A 178 13.32 -2.36 -4.52
N ARG A 179 14.31 -1.49 -4.85
CA ARG A 179 15.06 -1.58 -6.10
C ARG A 179 15.76 -2.94 -6.27
N LYS A 180 16.34 -3.48 -5.19
CA LYS A 180 16.99 -4.81 -5.21
C LYS A 180 15.98 -5.93 -5.41
N LEU A 181 14.86 -5.90 -4.69
CA LEU A 181 13.80 -6.91 -4.76
C LEU A 181 13.17 -6.96 -6.16
N LEU A 182 12.85 -5.79 -6.72
CA LEU A 182 12.28 -5.70 -8.08
C LEU A 182 13.24 -6.26 -9.14
N ARG A 183 14.52 -5.87 -9.10
CA ARG A 183 15.54 -6.41 -10.02
C ARG A 183 15.72 -7.91 -9.82
N GLY A 184 15.70 -8.39 -8.58
CA GLY A 184 15.80 -9.82 -8.26
C GLY A 184 14.63 -10.65 -8.80
N ALA A 185 13.44 -10.05 -8.90
CA ALA A 185 12.26 -10.65 -9.52
C ALA A 185 12.23 -10.51 -11.06
N GLY A 186 13.22 -9.86 -11.67
CA GLY A 186 13.35 -9.71 -13.14
C GLY A 186 12.84 -8.39 -13.71
N PHE A 187 12.38 -7.45 -12.88
CA PHE A 187 11.91 -6.15 -13.35
C PHE A 187 13.05 -5.19 -13.73
N ALA A 188 12.83 -4.41 -14.78
CA ALA A 188 13.59 -3.20 -15.06
C ALA A 188 12.91 -2.00 -14.39
N ILE A 189 13.65 -1.20 -13.62
CA ILE A 189 13.10 -0.02 -12.95
C ILE A 189 13.16 1.16 -13.91
N ALA A 190 12.00 1.68 -14.30
CA ALA A 190 11.89 2.82 -15.21
C ALA A 190 12.10 4.15 -14.48
N SER A 191 11.50 4.31 -13.31
CA SER A 191 11.66 5.49 -12.45
C SER A 191 11.25 5.18 -11.03
N ASP A 192 11.72 5.97 -10.09
CA ASP A 192 11.19 6.00 -8.72
C ASP A 192 11.32 7.40 -8.13
N LYS A 193 10.52 7.68 -7.10
CA LYS A 193 10.56 8.94 -6.37
C LYS A 193 10.06 8.79 -4.95
N THR A 194 10.38 9.76 -4.11
CA THR A 194 9.97 9.81 -2.71
C THR A 194 9.43 11.17 -2.32
N TRP A 195 8.51 11.19 -1.35
CA TRP A 195 8.01 12.41 -0.72
C TRP A 195 7.71 12.17 0.76
N LYS A 196 7.53 13.26 1.52
CA LYS A 196 7.06 13.21 2.90
C LYS A 196 5.54 13.23 2.96
N LEU A 197 4.95 12.30 3.71
CA LEU A 197 3.54 12.28 4.04
C LEU A 197 3.35 12.69 5.49
N ARG A 198 2.68 13.82 5.72
CA ARG A 198 2.30 14.28 7.06
C ARG A 198 1.17 13.41 7.61
N LEU A 199 1.34 12.94 8.84
CA LEU A 199 0.39 12.12 9.57
C LEU A 199 -0.02 12.82 10.86
N GLU A 200 -1.30 13.14 10.95
CA GLU A 200 -1.89 13.62 12.20
C GLU A 200 -2.06 12.48 13.18
N PHE A 201 -1.39 12.56 14.33
CA PHE A 201 -1.24 11.44 15.25
C PHE A 201 -2.58 10.81 15.66
N ASP A 202 -3.52 11.63 16.12
CA ASP A 202 -4.82 11.15 16.62
C ASP A 202 -5.64 10.48 15.51
N SER A 203 -5.62 11.04 14.29
CA SER A 203 -6.24 10.41 13.12
C SER A 203 -5.54 9.11 12.73
N TRP A 204 -4.21 9.08 12.80
CA TRP A 204 -3.39 7.94 12.41
C TRP A 204 -3.62 6.71 13.30
N VAL A 205 -3.72 6.89 14.62
CA VAL A 205 -4.06 5.80 15.57
C VAL A 205 -5.54 5.43 15.54
N ALA A 206 -6.45 6.41 15.40
CA ALA A 206 -7.88 6.14 15.35
C ALA A 206 -8.28 5.29 14.14
N ARG A 207 -7.66 5.52 12.97
CA ARG A 207 -7.89 4.72 11.75
C ARG A 207 -7.61 3.24 11.94
N MET A 208 -6.65 2.88 12.78
CA MET A 208 -6.29 1.49 13.07
C MET A 208 -6.91 0.97 14.37
N ARG A 209 -7.75 1.77 15.04
CA ARG A 209 -8.31 1.43 16.36
C ARG A 209 -7.22 0.96 17.33
N THR A 210 -6.07 1.63 17.29
CA THR A 210 -4.90 1.26 18.08
C THR A 210 -5.27 1.24 19.57
N PRO A 211 -4.92 0.17 20.32
CA PRO A 211 -5.22 0.09 21.75
C PRO A 211 -4.59 1.24 22.55
N GLN A 212 -5.25 1.67 23.62
CA GLN A 212 -4.81 2.82 24.42
C GLN A 212 -3.39 2.64 25.01
N ASP A 213 -3.03 1.42 25.39
CA ASP A 213 -1.69 1.11 25.90
C ASP A 213 -0.62 1.28 24.81
N SER A 214 -0.92 0.82 23.58
CA SER A 214 -0.06 1.06 22.42
C SER A 214 0.05 2.54 22.08
N ILE A 215 -1.05 3.30 22.12
CA ILE A 215 -1.01 4.76 21.91
C ILE A 215 -0.08 5.43 22.93
N THR A 216 -0.18 5.02 24.20
CA THR A 216 0.68 5.52 25.28
C THR A 216 2.15 5.19 25.03
N ALA A 217 2.43 3.95 24.61
CA ALA A 217 3.79 3.51 24.27
C ALA A 217 4.39 4.28 23.08
N ILE A 218 3.59 4.51 22.02
CA ILE A 218 4.05 5.28 20.85
C ILE A 218 4.38 6.72 21.26
N ARG A 219 3.52 7.38 22.05
CA ARG A 219 3.79 8.74 22.54
C ARG A 219 5.06 8.78 23.40
N ALA A 220 5.26 7.80 24.27
CA ALA A 220 6.46 7.70 25.09
C ALA A 220 7.73 7.54 24.23
N LEU A 221 7.69 6.68 23.19
CA LEU A 221 8.80 6.54 22.24
C LEU A 221 9.11 7.86 21.53
N TRP A 222 8.08 8.57 21.06
CA TRP A 222 8.28 9.85 20.39
C TRP A 222 8.85 10.94 21.31
N GLN A 223 8.36 11.04 22.54
CA GLN A 223 8.87 11.99 23.53
C GLN A 223 10.33 11.70 23.89
N ALA A 224 10.69 10.42 24.02
CA ALA A 224 12.06 9.99 24.34
C ALA A 224 13.00 9.96 23.13
N ALA A 225 12.51 10.18 21.91
CA ALA A 225 13.33 10.11 20.70
C ALA A 225 14.47 11.15 20.70
N PRO A 226 15.66 10.80 20.19
CA PRO A 226 16.76 11.74 19.97
C PRO A 226 16.38 12.89 19.03
N GLY A 227 17.08 14.02 19.13
CA GLY A 227 16.77 15.23 18.38
C GLY A 227 16.82 15.01 16.86
N GLU A 228 17.77 14.22 16.38
CA GLU A 228 17.93 13.86 14.97
C GLU A 228 16.76 13.01 14.44
N VAL A 229 16.19 12.14 15.26
CA VAL A 229 15.00 11.34 14.90
C VAL A 229 13.78 12.27 14.83
N LYS A 230 13.59 13.14 15.83
CA LYS A 230 12.50 14.11 15.85
C LYS A 230 12.57 15.04 14.65
N ALA A 231 13.76 15.55 14.32
CA ALA A 231 13.98 16.39 13.16
C ALA A 231 13.71 15.65 11.84
N TYR A 232 14.15 14.40 11.70
CA TYR A 232 13.93 13.60 10.49
C TYR A 232 12.43 13.39 10.18
N PHE A 233 11.66 13.08 11.22
CA PHE A 233 10.22 12.87 11.11
C PHE A 233 9.41 14.15 11.26
N ASP A 234 10.03 15.33 11.35
CA ASP A 234 9.32 16.60 11.55
C ASP A 234 8.33 16.52 12.73
N LEU A 235 8.73 15.86 13.82
CA LEU A 235 7.84 15.55 14.94
C LEU A 235 7.41 16.84 15.65
N ASP A 236 6.11 17.07 15.76
CA ASP A 236 5.57 18.23 16.48
C ASP A 236 5.13 17.90 17.92
N ALA A 237 4.65 18.94 18.63
CA ALA A 237 4.21 18.83 20.01
C ALA A 237 2.96 17.94 20.21
N ALA A 238 2.13 17.77 19.16
CA ALA A 238 0.98 16.86 19.18
C ALA A 238 1.38 15.39 18.91
N CYS A 239 2.67 15.15 18.68
CA CYS A 239 3.23 13.89 18.17
C CYS A 239 2.84 13.58 16.72
N SER A 240 2.33 14.55 15.96
CA SER A 240 2.14 14.40 14.52
C SER A 240 3.52 14.45 13.84
N PHE A 241 3.67 13.70 12.74
CA PHE A 241 4.98 13.42 12.14
C PHE A 241 4.86 13.14 10.64
N SER A 242 5.99 13.15 9.95
CA SER A 242 6.10 12.95 8.50
C SER A 242 6.91 11.71 8.17
N ILE A 243 6.32 10.74 7.47
CA ILE A 243 7.02 9.53 7.00
C ILE A 243 7.41 9.65 5.53
N ASP A 244 8.36 8.83 5.10
CA ASP A 244 8.69 8.71 3.69
C ASP A 244 7.70 7.79 2.99
N VAL A 245 7.27 8.20 1.80
CA VAL A 245 6.52 7.38 0.87
C VAL A 245 7.32 7.32 -0.43
N ALA A 246 7.31 6.16 -1.08
CA ALA A 246 7.94 5.93 -2.36
C ALA A 246 6.91 5.52 -3.40
N MET A 247 7.13 5.96 -4.63
CA MET A 247 6.48 5.43 -5.82
C MET A 247 7.54 4.86 -6.75
N LEU A 248 7.38 3.61 -7.18
CA LEU A 248 8.26 2.94 -8.14
C LEU A 248 7.47 2.53 -9.39
N ASP A 249 7.99 2.87 -10.57
CA ASP A 249 7.55 2.36 -11.87
C ASP A 249 8.55 1.31 -12.36
N ALA A 250 8.11 0.06 -12.40
CA ALA A 250 8.87 -1.08 -12.86
C ALA A 250 8.23 -1.69 -14.12
N ARG A 251 9.04 -2.26 -15.01
CA ARG A 251 8.61 -2.90 -16.24
C ARG A 251 9.07 -4.34 -16.30
N LYS A 252 8.21 -5.21 -16.81
CA LYS A 252 8.58 -6.55 -17.25
C LYS A 252 9.24 -6.44 -18.62
N PRO A 253 10.54 -6.73 -18.77
CA PRO A 253 11.23 -6.66 -20.06
C PRO A 253 10.65 -7.61 -21.12
#